data_AF-A0A0L6T9R4-F1
#
_entry.id   AF-A0A0L6T9R4-F1
#
_cell.length_a   1.000
_cell.length_b   1.000
_cell.length_c   1.000
_cell.angle_alpha   90.00
_cell.angle_beta   90.00
_cell.angle_gamma   90.00
#
_symmetry.space_group_name_H-M   'P 1'
#
loop_
_entity.id
_entity.type
_entity.pdbx_description
1 polymer ?
#
loop_
_entity_poly.entity_id
_entity_poly.type
_entity_poly.pdbx_seq_one_letter_code
_entity_poly.pdbx_strand_id
1 'polypeptide(L)'
;MTLLSAAGTVFAKEMIDALRDRRTLVVVLLSSVLMGPLVLIALSGLIATFEARAEKREVFVAGIEHAPGLKNFLERQTYVVKPAPADYEALLRKSELADPVVVVPPDFEADMLRGDAPVLALVSDSANKQAEAGAGRVQRLLAGYSRERATLSLAVRGVSPELLQPLRVEEQDLASTQTRGTQLTGLLPFFVLMAVLYGALNAALDTTAGERERGSLEPLLMNPAEHIALVLGKWGAVASVAMLIAVLSCFSFIPAQRLIQSDTLQALFQFGLREASLFLVLLLPLGAALSALLMAVAIRCKSFKEAQANASVVVLVVSLMPLVSVFNLDGEAPWHLWVPALAQNTLMTRVLKGEGFTAAEVGVPLAVCVLLTVLCLGYVARRLRSAAVR
;
A
#
# COMPACT_ATOMS: atom_id res chain seq x y z
N MET A 1 6.14 -32.94 -35.47
CA MET A 1 5.37 -32.24 -34.41
C MET A 1 5.24 -30.78 -34.80
N THR A 2 4.06 -30.18 -34.73
CA THR A 2 3.88 -28.73 -34.90
C THR A 2 4.49 -28.00 -33.70
N LEU A 3 4.95 -26.76 -33.88
CA LEU A 3 5.51 -25.91 -32.81
C LEU A 3 4.59 -25.86 -31.56
N LEU A 4 3.26 -25.77 -31.77
CA LEU A 4 2.28 -25.79 -30.67
C LEU A 4 2.25 -27.13 -29.92
N SER A 5 2.30 -28.25 -30.63
CA SER A 5 2.29 -29.58 -29.99
C SER A 5 3.54 -29.79 -29.12
N ALA A 6 4.71 -29.36 -29.61
CA ALA A 6 5.95 -29.43 -28.83
C ALA A 6 5.93 -28.50 -27.61
N ALA A 7 5.47 -27.26 -27.76
CA ALA A 7 5.33 -26.32 -26.65
C ALA A 7 4.34 -26.85 -25.59
N GLY A 8 3.23 -27.46 -26.02
CA GLY A 8 2.24 -28.08 -25.15
C GLY A 8 2.79 -29.27 -24.35
N THR A 9 3.61 -30.12 -24.98
CA THR A 9 4.27 -31.23 -24.26
C THR A 9 5.24 -30.72 -23.19
N VAL A 10 6.05 -29.71 -23.52
CA VAL A 10 6.97 -29.09 -22.56
C VAL A 10 6.20 -28.43 -21.42
N PHE A 11 5.15 -27.65 -21.74
CA PHE A 11 4.27 -27.05 -20.74
C PHE A 11 3.69 -28.09 -19.78
N ALA A 12 3.14 -29.19 -20.30
CA ALA A 12 2.57 -30.25 -19.48
C ALA A 12 3.62 -30.90 -18.57
N LYS A 13 4.82 -31.16 -19.09
CA LYS A 13 5.96 -31.67 -18.30
C LYS A 13 6.29 -30.71 -17.15
N GLU A 14 6.49 -29.43 -17.44
CA GLU A 14 6.86 -28.43 -16.43
C GLU A 14 5.77 -28.25 -15.37
N MET A 15 4.49 -28.27 -15.76
CA MET A 15 3.37 -28.22 -14.82
C MET A 15 3.32 -29.47 -13.92
N ILE A 16 3.57 -30.66 -14.48
CA ILE A 16 3.61 -31.91 -13.70
C ILE A 16 4.79 -31.87 -12.71
N ASP A 17 5.95 -31.39 -13.14
CA ASP A 17 7.13 -31.27 -12.28
C ASP A 17 6.86 -30.29 -11.13
N ALA A 18 6.26 -29.13 -11.42
CA ALA A 18 5.86 -28.15 -10.41
C ALA A 18 4.85 -28.72 -9.39
N LEU A 19 3.90 -29.54 -9.85
CA LEU A 19 2.93 -30.22 -8.98
C LEU A 19 3.54 -31.36 -8.15
N ARG A 20 4.63 -31.96 -8.62
CA ARG A 20 5.34 -33.05 -7.92
C ARG A 20 6.20 -32.53 -6.78
N ASP A 21 6.72 -31.31 -6.87
CA ASP A 21 7.43 -30.67 -5.76
C ASP A 21 6.46 -30.19 -4.67
N ARG A 22 5.95 -31.16 -3.90
CA ARG A 22 4.96 -30.93 -2.83
C ARG A 22 5.47 -29.97 -1.76
N ARG A 23 6.77 -29.96 -1.48
CA ARG A 23 7.33 -29.13 -0.42
C ARG A 23 7.30 -27.67 -0.84
N THR A 24 7.82 -27.37 -2.03
CA THR A 24 7.79 -26.01 -2.59
C THR A 24 6.37 -25.56 -2.82
N LEU A 25 5.53 -26.42 -3.40
CA LEU A 25 4.12 -26.13 -3.66
C LEU A 25 3.36 -25.82 -2.37
N VAL A 26 3.50 -26.60 -1.29
CA VAL A 26 2.84 -26.30 -0.01
C VAL A 26 3.27 -24.95 0.56
N VAL A 27 4.57 -24.63 0.54
CA VAL A 27 5.07 -23.35 1.07
C VAL A 27 4.55 -22.17 0.23
N VAL A 28 4.56 -22.30 -1.09
CA VAL A 28 4.10 -21.26 -2.01
C VAL A 28 2.58 -21.07 -1.92
N LEU A 29 1.80 -22.16 -1.89
CA LEU A 29 0.34 -22.07 -1.73
C LEU A 29 -0.04 -21.49 -0.37
N LEU A 30 0.59 -21.96 0.71
CA LEU A 30 0.29 -21.50 2.07
C LEU A 30 0.62 -20.00 2.22
N SER A 31 1.79 -19.57 1.75
CA SER A 31 2.15 -18.14 1.79
C SER A 31 1.20 -17.28 0.94
N SER A 32 0.79 -17.76 -0.23
CA SER A 32 -0.13 -17.04 -1.12
C SER A 32 -1.53 -16.88 -0.52
N VAL A 33 -2.04 -17.93 0.14
CA VAL A 33 -3.36 -17.93 0.79
C VAL A 33 -3.35 -17.17 2.11
N LEU A 34 -2.24 -17.21 2.86
CA LEU A 34 -2.12 -16.52 4.14
C LEU A 34 -1.88 -15.01 3.97
N MET A 35 -1.39 -14.58 2.80
CA MET A 35 -1.12 -13.18 2.48
C MET A 35 -2.34 -12.27 2.69
N GLY A 36 -3.51 -12.61 2.14
CA GLY A 36 -4.71 -11.78 2.28
C GLY A 36 -5.15 -11.57 3.72
N PRO A 37 -5.36 -12.64 4.52
CA PRO A 37 -5.64 -12.54 5.95
C PRO A 37 -4.61 -11.71 6.72
N LEU A 38 -3.31 -11.96 6.52
CA LEU A 38 -2.27 -11.23 7.24
C LEU A 38 -2.28 -9.73 6.91
N VAL A 39 -2.41 -9.39 5.63
CA VAL A 39 -2.47 -7.99 5.19
C VAL A 39 -3.71 -7.30 5.76
N LEU A 40 -4.89 -7.92 5.71
CA LEU A 40 -6.11 -7.30 6.24
C LEU A 40 -6.08 -7.16 7.76
N ILE A 41 -5.56 -8.14 8.50
CA ILE A 41 -5.39 -8.02 9.95
C ILE A 41 -4.42 -6.88 10.27
N ALA A 42 -3.29 -6.78 9.56
CA ALA A 42 -2.30 -5.72 9.79
C ALA A 42 -2.89 -4.34 9.51
N LEU A 43 -3.59 -4.16 8.37
CA LEU A 43 -4.24 -2.90 8.02
C LEU A 43 -5.39 -2.56 8.98
N SER A 44 -6.22 -3.54 9.34
CA SER A 44 -7.31 -3.36 10.28
C SER A 44 -6.81 -2.95 11.66
N GLY A 45 -5.73 -3.56 12.15
CA GLY A 45 -5.13 -3.19 13.43
C GLY A 45 -4.59 -1.76 13.38
N LEU A 46 -3.90 -1.39 12.31
CA LEU A 46 -3.39 -0.04 12.11
C LEU A 46 -4.53 0.99 12.09
N ILE A 47 -5.60 0.75 11.32
CA ILE A 47 -6.74 1.67 11.23
C ILE A 47 -7.51 1.77 12.54
N ALA A 48 -7.77 0.64 13.21
CA ALA A 48 -8.44 0.63 14.51
C ALA A 48 -7.67 1.46 15.55
N THR A 49 -6.32 1.44 15.52
CA THR A 49 -5.53 2.32 16.40
C THR A 49 -5.70 3.80 16.08
N PHE A 50 -5.89 4.17 14.81
CA PHE A 50 -6.18 5.55 14.42
C PHE A 50 -7.61 5.97 14.78
N GLU A 51 -8.60 5.11 14.57
CA GLU A 51 -10.01 5.33 14.94
C GLU A 51 -10.15 5.54 16.45
N ALA A 52 -9.64 4.60 17.25
CA ALA A 52 -9.68 4.69 18.71
C ALA A 52 -8.98 5.97 19.24
N ARG A 53 -8.02 6.52 18.51
CA ARG A 53 -7.35 7.80 18.84
C ARG A 53 -8.10 9.03 18.33
N ALA A 54 -8.82 8.92 17.22
CA ALA A 54 -9.69 9.98 16.72
C ALA A 54 -10.92 10.14 17.64
N GLU A 55 -11.46 9.02 18.14
CA GLU A 55 -12.58 8.98 19.07
C GLU A 55 -12.20 9.39 20.49
N LYS A 56 -10.94 9.16 20.92
CA LYS A 56 -10.40 9.73 22.16
C LYS A 56 -10.28 11.25 22.02
N ARG A 57 -11.39 11.94 22.29
CA ARG A 57 -11.47 13.39 22.48
C ARG A 57 -10.88 13.76 23.83
N GLU A 58 -9.62 13.40 24.07
CA GLU A 58 -8.94 13.70 25.33
C GLU A 58 -7.98 14.87 25.14
N VAL A 59 -7.88 15.75 26.13
CA VAL A 59 -6.88 16.84 26.15
C VAL A 59 -6.17 16.83 27.50
N PHE A 60 -4.85 16.77 27.47
CA PHE A 60 -4.03 16.89 28.67
C PHE A 60 -3.76 18.36 28.97
N VAL A 61 -4.12 18.78 30.18
CA VAL A 61 -3.95 20.16 30.62
C VAL A 61 -3.22 20.19 31.95
N ALA A 62 -2.09 20.92 32.00
CA ALA A 62 -1.40 21.28 33.22
C ALA A 62 -2.00 22.57 33.78
N GLY A 63 -2.40 22.57 35.05
CA GLY A 63 -2.96 23.75 35.72
C GLY A 63 -4.41 24.07 35.37
N ILE A 64 -5.21 23.08 34.94
CA ILE A 64 -6.63 23.28 34.57
C ILE A 64 -7.48 23.95 35.66
N GLU A 65 -7.08 23.82 36.92
CA GLU A 65 -7.75 24.44 38.08
C GLU A 65 -7.79 25.98 37.97
N HIS A 66 -6.81 26.58 37.30
CA HIS A 66 -6.72 28.03 37.07
C HIS A 66 -7.55 28.51 35.86
N ALA A 67 -8.21 27.60 35.13
CA ALA A 67 -9.01 27.91 33.95
C ALA A 67 -10.35 27.13 33.89
N PRO A 68 -11.26 27.29 34.87
CA PRO A 68 -12.59 26.70 34.85
C PRO A 68 -13.40 27.05 33.60
N GLY A 69 -13.26 28.26 33.04
CA GLY A 69 -13.93 28.65 31.81
C GLY A 69 -13.46 27.84 30.60
N LEU A 70 -12.17 27.53 30.51
CA LEU A 70 -11.59 26.68 29.47
C LEU A 70 -12.06 25.23 29.64
N LYS A 71 -12.06 24.71 30.87
CA LYS A 71 -12.56 23.36 31.18
C LYS A 71 -14.01 23.18 30.70
N ASN A 72 -14.89 24.11 31.07
CA ASN A 72 -16.29 24.09 30.68
C ASN A 72 -16.45 24.13 29.15
N PHE A 73 -15.65 24.94 28.45
CA PHE A 73 -15.69 24.97 26.99
C PHE A 73 -15.31 23.63 26.36
N LEU A 74 -14.22 23.02 26.83
CA LEU A 74 -13.75 21.73 26.31
C LEU A 74 -14.77 20.61 26.54
N GLU A 75 -15.36 20.55 27.74
CA GLU A 75 -16.38 19.56 28.09
C GLU A 75 -17.67 19.74 27.26
N ARG A 76 -18.09 20.97 26.97
CA ARG A 76 -19.22 21.24 26.06
C ARG A 76 -18.96 20.77 24.62
N GLN A 77 -17.70 20.75 24.19
CA GLN A 77 -17.29 20.21 22.89
C GLN A 77 -17.10 18.67 22.93
N THR A 78 -17.54 18.01 24.01
CA THR A 78 -17.41 16.57 24.25
C THR A 78 -15.95 16.11 24.42
N TYR A 79 -15.05 17.00 24.84
CA TYR A 79 -13.68 16.62 25.19
C TYR A 79 -13.57 16.28 26.68
N VAL A 80 -12.84 15.21 26.99
CA VAL A 80 -12.48 14.82 28.36
C VAL A 80 -11.14 15.47 28.71
N VAL A 81 -11.16 16.34 29.72
CA VAL A 81 -9.94 17.01 30.20
C VAL A 81 -9.25 16.11 31.22
N LYS A 82 -7.99 15.75 30.95
CA LYS A 82 -7.14 14.99 31.87
C LYS A 82 -6.04 15.87 32.44
N PRO A 83 -5.71 15.74 33.74
CA PRO A 83 -4.54 16.43 34.28
C PRO A 83 -3.27 15.90 33.61
N ALA A 84 -2.38 16.81 33.23
CA ALA A 84 -1.08 16.43 32.70
C ALA A 84 -0.20 15.78 33.80
N PRO A 85 0.58 14.73 33.48
CA PRO A 85 1.58 14.19 34.40
C PRO A 85 2.61 15.26 34.79
N ALA A 86 3.15 15.23 36.01
CA ALA A 86 4.11 16.24 36.48
C ALA A 86 5.36 16.35 35.57
N ASP A 87 5.83 15.22 35.02
CA ASP A 87 7.02 15.14 34.15
C ASP A 87 6.69 15.16 32.65
N TYR A 88 5.60 15.84 32.24
CA TYR A 88 5.11 15.82 30.87
C TYR A 88 6.16 16.19 29.82
N GLU A 89 7.07 17.15 30.11
CA GLU A 89 8.13 17.53 29.18
C GLU A 89 9.10 16.38 28.89
N ALA A 90 9.51 15.64 29.94
CA ALA A 90 10.40 14.50 29.79
C ALA A 90 9.71 13.34 29.06
N LEU A 91 8.41 13.11 29.34
CA LEU A 91 7.62 12.08 28.68
C LEU A 91 7.37 12.39 27.20
N LEU A 92 7.17 13.67 26.84
CA LEU A 92 7.05 14.11 25.45
C LEU A 92 8.35 13.89 24.69
N ARG A 93 9.50 14.26 25.28
CA ARG A 93 10.83 14.04 24.68
C ARG A 93 11.18 12.56 24.51
N LYS A 94 10.75 11.71 25.45
CA LYS A 94 10.88 10.25 25.37
C LYS A 94 9.87 9.59 24.44
N SER A 95 8.92 10.35 23.88
CA SER A 95 7.79 9.83 23.10
C SER A 95 6.91 8.83 23.84
N GLU A 96 6.88 8.91 25.18
CA GLU A 96 6.01 8.10 26.04
C GLU A 96 4.63 8.74 26.21
N LEU A 97 4.55 10.08 26.10
CA LEU A 97 3.29 10.81 26.04
C LEU A 97 2.93 11.10 24.57
N ALA A 98 1.85 10.49 24.08
CA ALA A 98 1.44 10.58 22.68
C ALA A 98 0.66 11.86 22.33
N ASP A 99 0.09 12.54 23.34
CA ASP A 99 -0.77 13.71 23.17
C ASP A 99 -0.05 14.98 23.64
N PRO A 100 -0.27 16.13 22.97
CA PRO A 100 0.29 17.41 23.39
C PRO A 100 -0.33 17.88 24.72
N VAL A 101 0.40 18.72 25.44
CA VAL A 101 -0.03 19.26 26.73
C VAL A 101 -0.28 20.76 26.63
N VAL A 102 -1.43 21.21 27.12
CA VAL A 102 -1.71 22.64 27.30
C VAL A 102 -1.30 23.04 28.70
N VAL A 103 -0.45 24.05 28.83
CA VAL A 103 -0.03 24.61 30.12
C VAL A 103 -0.78 25.92 30.34
N VAL A 104 -1.54 25.95 31.43
CA VAL A 104 -2.33 27.10 31.88
C VAL A 104 -1.55 27.83 32.97
N PRO A 105 -1.31 29.15 32.84
CA PRO A 105 -0.66 29.93 33.89
C PRO A 105 -1.57 30.10 35.11
N PRO A 106 -1.01 30.25 36.34
CA PRO A 106 -1.81 30.35 37.57
C PRO A 106 -2.82 31.51 37.58
N ASP A 107 -2.49 32.63 36.95
CA ASP A 107 -3.31 33.85 36.94
C ASP A 107 -4.29 33.93 35.75
N PHE A 108 -4.47 32.84 35.00
CA PHE A 108 -5.20 32.83 33.72
C PHE A 108 -6.62 33.42 33.78
N GLU A 109 -7.48 32.97 34.70
CA GLU A 109 -8.84 33.54 34.84
C GLU A 109 -8.81 34.99 35.31
N ALA A 110 -7.90 35.35 36.23
CA ALA A 110 -7.80 36.70 36.75
C ALA A 110 -7.38 37.69 35.65
N ASP A 111 -6.39 37.34 34.85
CA ASP A 111 -5.93 38.08 33.68
C ASP A 111 -7.06 38.25 32.66
N MET A 112 -7.79 37.16 32.39
CA MET A 112 -8.87 37.19 31.41
C MET A 112 -10.09 38.00 31.87
N LEU A 113 -10.35 38.07 33.18
CA LEU A 113 -11.37 38.95 33.76
C LEU A 113 -10.95 40.44 33.72
N ARG A 114 -9.64 40.73 33.83
CA ARG A 114 -9.10 42.09 33.67
C ARG A 114 -9.12 42.57 32.22
N GLY A 115 -9.30 41.66 31.27
CA GLY A 115 -9.26 41.96 29.83
C GLY A 115 -7.86 41.87 29.24
N ASP A 116 -6.90 41.31 29.97
CA ASP A 116 -5.58 40.97 29.47
C ASP A 116 -5.67 39.71 28.58
N ALA A 117 -4.66 39.50 27.72
CA ALA A 117 -4.57 38.34 26.84
C ALA A 117 -3.54 37.33 27.39
N PRO A 118 -3.93 36.43 28.31
CA PRO A 118 -3.00 35.48 28.90
C PRO A 118 -2.49 34.47 27.86
N VAL A 119 -1.21 34.11 27.96
CA VAL A 119 -0.55 33.18 27.04
C VAL A 119 -0.73 31.74 27.54
N LEU A 120 -1.35 30.89 26.71
CA LEU A 120 -1.35 29.44 26.90
C LEU A 120 -0.17 28.84 26.14
N ALA A 121 0.63 27.99 26.80
CA ALA A 121 1.70 27.26 26.13
C ALA A 121 1.18 25.88 25.69
N LEU A 122 1.25 25.62 24.38
CA LEU A 122 1.01 24.28 23.82
C LEU A 122 2.36 23.58 23.66
N VAL A 123 2.60 22.58 24.51
CA VAL A 123 3.86 21.86 24.56
C VAL A 123 3.73 20.56 23.78
N SER A 124 4.54 20.44 22.74
CA SER A 124 4.71 19.24 21.93
C SER A 124 6.16 19.14 21.48
N ASP A 125 6.66 17.93 21.27
CA ASP A 125 7.97 17.70 20.67
C ASP A 125 7.81 17.36 19.18
N SER A 126 8.51 18.07 18.29
CA SER A 126 8.52 17.80 16.84
C SER A 126 9.11 16.43 16.46
N ALA A 127 9.96 15.84 17.33
CA ALA A 127 10.44 14.47 17.17
C ALA A 127 9.34 13.45 17.48
N ASN A 128 8.39 13.83 18.35
CA ASN A 128 7.22 13.03 18.67
C ASN A 128 6.08 13.37 17.70
N LYS A 129 6.09 12.68 16.54
CA LYS A 129 5.08 12.84 15.48
C LYS A 129 3.64 12.67 15.98
N GLN A 130 3.43 11.92 17.07
CA GLN A 130 2.10 11.70 17.65
C GLN A 130 1.60 12.97 18.36
N ALA A 131 2.45 13.57 19.22
CA ALA A 131 2.12 14.81 19.93
C ALA A 131 1.99 15.99 18.96
N GLU A 132 2.85 16.05 17.94
CA GLU A 132 2.80 17.07 16.88
C GLU A 132 1.46 17.01 16.10
N ALA A 133 1.01 15.81 15.71
CA ALA A 133 -0.27 15.64 15.03
C ALA A 133 -1.47 16.05 15.91
N GLY A 134 -1.39 15.80 17.23
CA GLY A 134 -2.40 16.25 18.20
C GLY A 134 -2.42 17.76 18.38
N ALA A 135 -1.27 18.43 18.29
CA ALA A 135 -1.11 19.85 18.58
C ALA A 135 -2.01 20.73 17.70
N GLY A 136 -2.07 20.45 16.39
CA GLY A 136 -2.94 21.20 15.47
C GLY A 136 -4.44 21.10 15.79
N ARG A 137 -4.89 19.94 16.29
CA ARG A 137 -6.28 19.76 16.75
C ARG A 137 -6.56 20.56 18.02
N VAL A 138 -5.66 20.52 19.00
CA VAL A 138 -5.78 21.30 20.24
C VAL A 138 -5.71 22.80 19.96
N GLN A 139 -4.83 23.25 19.07
CA GLN A 139 -4.72 24.65 18.65
C GLN A 139 -6.03 25.17 18.04
N ARG A 140 -6.72 24.37 17.21
CA ARG A 140 -8.04 24.72 16.67
C ARG A 140 -9.11 24.85 17.76
N LEU A 141 -9.09 23.99 18.78
CA LEU A 141 -9.99 24.08 19.94
C LEU A 141 -9.74 25.35 20.75
N LEU A 142 -8.48 25.66 21.05
CA LEU A 142 -8.08 26.87 21.77
C LEU A 142 -8.44 28.14 20.99
N ALA A 143 -8.27 28.14 19.67
CA ALA A 143 -8.73 29.23 18.80
C ALA A 143 -10.26 29.38 18.81
N GLY A 144 -11.00 28.27 18.90
CA GLY A 144 -12.45 28.27 19.12
C GLY A 144 -12.84 28.96 20.43
N TYR A 145 -12.17 28.58 21.53
CA TYR A 145 -12.38 29.20 22.84
C TYR A 145 -12.07 30.70 22.85
N SER A 146 -10.94 31.09 22.26
CA SER A 146 -10.55 32.51 22.13
C SER A 146 -11.60 33.33 21.39
N ARG A 147 -12.15 32.80 20.29
CA ARG A 147 -13.24 33.45 19.54
C ARG A 147 -14.53 33.58 20.34
N GLU A 148 -14.91 32.55 21.10
CA GLU A 148 -16.10 32.62 21.96
C GLU A 148 -15.94 33.73 23.02
N ARG A 149 -14.79 33.78 23.70
CA ARG A 149 -14.50 34.80 24.72
C ARG A 149 -14.45 36.22 24.13
N ALA A 150 -13.84 36.38 22.95
CA ALA A 150 -13.82 37.67 22.25
C ALA A 150 -15.25 38.13 21.90
N THR A 151 -16.08 37.22 21.38
CA THR A 151 -17.48 37.51 21.02
C THR A 151 -18.29 37.97 22.23
N LEU A 152 -18.19 37.27 23.36
CA LEU A 152 -18.87 37.64 24.61
C LEU A 152 -18.40 39.00 25.13
N SER A 153 -17.08 39.26 25.09
CA SER A 153 -16.50 40.51 25.58
C SER A 153 -16.92 41.73 24.75
N LEU A 154 -17.07 41.56 23.43
CA LEU A 154 -17.53 42.61 22.53
C LEU A 154 -19.04 42.86 22.65
N ALA A 155 -19.82 41.79 22.80
CA ALA A 155 -21.27 41.88 22.98
C ALA A 155 -21.62 42.70 24.24
N VAL A 156 -20.91 42.48 25.36
CA VAL A 156 -21.09 43.26 26.59
C VAL A 156 -20.75 44.75 26.40
N ARG A 157 -19.87 45.07 25.44
CA ARG A 157 -19.47 46.45 25.09
C ARG A 157 -20.32 47.06 23.97
N GLY A 158 -21.37 46.37 23.52
CA GLY A 158 -22.26 46.85 22.45
C GLY A 158 -21.62 46.87 21.06
N VAL A 159 -20.47 46.22 20.88
CA VAL A 159 -19.80 46.12 19.58
C VAL A 159 -20.30 44.88 18.86
N SER A 160 -20.81 45.04 17.64
CA SER A 160 -21.23 43.88 16.83
C SER A 160 -20.03 42.98 16.52
N PRO A 161 -20.07 41.69 16.89
CA PRO A 161 -19.00 40.73 16.58
C PRO A 161 -18.79 40.52 15.07
N GLU A 162 -19.79 40.84 14.26
CA GLU A 162 -19.76 40.69 12.79
C GLU A 162 -18.67 41.56 12.15
N LEU A 163 -18.29 42.67 12.79
CA LEU A 163 -17.22 43.54 12.32
C LEU A 163 -15.83 42.87 12.36
N LEU A 164 -15.64 41.84 13.19
CA LEU A 164 -14.38 41.10 13.30
C LEU A 164 -14.35 39.81 12.48
N GLN A 165 -15.48 39.38 11.93
CA GLN A 165 -15.58 38.18 11.08
C GLN A 165 -16.19 38.55 9.73
N PRO A 166 -15.50 39.38 8.92
CA PRO A 166 -16.01 39.79 7.61
C PRO A 166 -16.15 38.63 6.62
N LEU A 167 -15.56 37.47 6.94
CA LEU A 167 -15.56 36.28 6.10
C LEU A 167 -16.00 35.08 6.94
N ARG A 168 -17.12 34.47 6.54
CA ARG A 168 -17.55 33.16 7.03
C ARG A 168 -17.03 32.12 6.05
N VAL A 169 -15.98 31.40 6.46
CA VAL A 169 -15.44 30.29 5.68
C VAL A 169 -16.28 29.06 5.98
N GLU A 170 -17.10 28.65 5.03
CA GLU A 170 -17.75 27.34 5.06
C GLU A 170 -16.82 26.34 4.38
N GLU A 171 -16.19 25.48 5.19
CA GLU A 171 -15.35 24.41 4.70
C GLU A 171 -16.27 23.30 4.15
N GLN A 172 -16.44 23.30 2.83
CA GLN A 172 -17.13 22.23 2.14
C GLN A 172 -16.11 21.17 1.76
N ASP A 173 -15.96 20.16 2.62
CA ASP A 173 -15.19 18.97 2.27
C ASP A 173 -15.96 18.17 1.21
N LEU A 174 -15.47 18.24 -0.03
CA LEU A 174 -16.00 17.46 -1.15
C LEU A 174 -15.51 16.00 -1.10
N ALA A 175 -14.52 15.70 -0.25
CA ALA A 175 -14.07 14.33 -0.02
C ALA A 175 -15.01 13.68 1.01
N SER A 176 -15.65 12.57 0.64
CA SER A 176 -16.33 11.73 1.60
C SER A 176 -15.31 11.18 2.62
N THR A 177 -15.76 10.81 3.82
CA THR A 177 -14.99 10.15 4.89
C THR A 177 -14.17 8.92 4.42
N GLN A 178 -14.44 8.47 3.20
CA GLN A 178 -13.80 7.45 2.38
C GLN A 178 -12.32 7.71 2.08
N THR A 179 -11.86 8.96 1.90
CA THR A 179 -10.53 9.23 1.30
C THR A 179 -9.36 8.78 2.17
N ARG A 180 -9.46 8.78 3.51
CA ARG A 180 -8.37 8.33 4.40
C ARG A 180 -8.23 6.81 4.45
N GLY A 181 -9.34 6.07 4.51
CA GLY A 181 -9.29 4.61 4.39
C GLY A 181 -8.82 4.16 3.01
N THR A 182 -9.10 4.97 1.97
CA THR A 182 -8.68 4.72 0.58
C THR A 182 -7.16 4.75 0.39
N GLN A 183 -6.41 5.55 1.17
CA GLN A 183 -4.94 5.57 1.07
C GLN A 183 -4.31 4.26 1.56
N LEU A 184 -4.83 3.68 2.65
CA LEU A 184 -4.30 2.45 3.22
C LEU A 184 -4.76 1.20 2.45
N THR A 185 -6.00 1.18 1.92
CA THR A 185 -6.44 0.11 1.00
C THR A 185 -5.69 0.16 -0.33
N GLY A 186 -5.13 1.30 -0.70
CA GLY A 186 -4.23 1.47 -1.86
C GLY A 186 -2.92 0.66 -1.80
N LEU A 187 -2.57 0.08 -0.65
CA LEU A 187 -1.41 -0.83 -0.50
C LEU A 187 -1.73 -2.28 -0.90
N LEU A 188 -3.00 -2.65 -1.02
CA LEU A 188 -3.39 -4.03 -1.34
C LEU A 188 -2.91 -4.48 -2.73
N PRO A 189 -3.05 -3.67 -3.80
CA PRO A 189 -2.50 -4.01 -5.10
C PRO A 189 -1.01 -4.31 -5.09
N PHE A 190 -0.23 -3.57 -4.28
CA PHE A 190 1.19 -3.81 -4.11
C PHE A 190 1.48 -5.22 -3.58
N PHE A 191 0.75 -5.68 -2.55
CA PHE A 191 0.92 -7.02 -1.99
C PHE A 191 0.58 -8.12 -2.99
N VAL A 192 -0.50 -7.95 -3.75
CA VAL A 192 -0.89 -8.91 -4.81
C VAL A 192 0.17 -8.94 -5.91
N LEU A 193 0.63 -7.77 -6.36
CA LEU A 193 1.69 -7.64 -7.35
C LEU A 193 2.97 -8.38 -6.91
N MET A 194 3.37 -8.22 -5.64
CA MET A 194 4.53 -8.92 -5.07
C MET A 194 4.31 -10.42 -5.03
N ALA A 195 3.13 -10.91 -4.66
CA ALA A 195 2.83 -12.35 -4.67
C ALA A 195 3.05 -12.96 -6.07
N VAL A 196 2.55 -12.30 -7.12
CA VAL A 196 2.75 -12.73 -8.52
C VAL A 196 4.24 -12.71 -8.91
N LEU A 197 4.95 -11.64 -8.55
CA LEU A 197 6.37 -11.48 -8.85
C LEU A 197 7.23 -12.57 -8.20
N TYR A 198 7.04 -12.84 -6.90
CA TYR A 198 7.75 -13.90 -6.19
C TYR A 198 7.34 -15.29 -6.68
N GLY A 199 6.08 -15.47 -7.09
CA GLY A 199 5.62 -16.69 -7.74
C GLY A 199 6.34 -16.97 -9.06
N ALA A 200 6.38 -15.96 -9.93
CA ALA A 200 7.11 -16.03 -11.20
C ALA A 200 8.62 -16.23 -10.98
N LEU A 201 9.20 -15.59 -9.96
CA LEU A 201 10.61 -15.70 -9.61
C LEU A 201 11.01 -17.15 -9.30
N ASN A 202 10.33 -17.80 -8.35
CA ASN A 202 10.67 -19.16 -7.95
C ASN A 202 10.55 -20.14 -9.13
N ALA A 203 9.46 -20.04 -9.89
CA ALA A 203 9.24 -20.91 -11.05
C ALA A 203 10.26 -20.64 -12.19
N ALA A 204 10.57 -19.38 -12.49
CA ALA A 204 11.53 -19.03 -13.54
C ALA A 204 12.95 -19.48 -13.23
N LEU A 205 13.37 -19.35 -11.95
CA LEU A 205 14.69 -19.75 -11.50
C LEU A 205 14.88 -21.26 -11.57
N ASP A 206 13.91 -22.06 -11.12
CA ASP A 206 14.00 -23.52 -11.14
C ASP A 206 14.02 -24.08 -12.57
N THR A 207 13.09 -23.64 -13.44
CA THR A 207 13.00 -24.15 -14.82
C THR A 207 14.16 -23.71 -15.73
N THR A 208 14.87 -22.64 -15.38
CA THR A 208 15.94 -22.08 -16.23
C THR A 208 17.32 -22.30 -15.62
N ALA A 209 17.63 -21.63 -14.50
CA ALA A 209 18.95 -21.73 -13.89
C ALA A 209 19.13 -23.04 -13.12
N GLY A 210 18.06 -23.53 -12.47
CA GLY A 210 18.06 -24.80 -11.76
C GLY A 210 18.30 -25.98 -12.68
N GLU A 211 17.59 -26.07 -13.81
CA GLU A 211 17.87 -27.10 -14.83
C GLU A 211 19.27 -26.99 -15.44
N ARG A 212 19.80 -25.77 -15.58
CA ARG A 212 21.18 -25.57 -16.05
C ARG A 212 22.20 -26.13 -15.07
N GLU A 213 22.05 -25.81 -13.80
CA GLU A 213 22.94 -26.25 -12.72
C GLU A 213 22.89 -27.78 -12.55
N ARG A 214 21.71 -28.39 -12.75
CA ARG A 214 21.52 -29.85 -12.73
C ARG A 214 22.01 -30.56 -14.00
N GLY A 215 22.48 -29.81 -15.01
CA GLY A 215 22.94 -30.36 -16.29
C GLY A 215 21.82 -30.93 -17.18
N SER A 216 20.54 -30.66 -16.87
CA SER A 216 19.40 -31.22 -17.61
C SER A 216 19.02 -30.41 -18.84
N LEU A 217 19.50 -29.15 -18.96
CA LEU A 217 19.26 -28.33 -20.15
C LEU A 217 19.97 -28.84 -21.40
N GLU A 218 21.20 -29.35 -21.27
CA GLU A 218 22.03 -29.76 -22.41
C GLU A 218 21.41 -30.96 -23.16
N PRO A 219 20.96 -32.03 -22.48
CA PRO A 219 20.20 -33.11 -23.13
C PRO A 219 18.88 -32.64 -23.77
N LEU A 220 18.20 -31.65 -23.18
CA LEU A 220 16.95 -31.11 -23.72
C LEU A 220 17.18 -30.39 -25.06
N LEU A 221 18.33 -29.72 -25.20
CA LEU A 221 18.73 -29.04 -26.43
C LEU A 221 19.18 -30.00 -27.54
N MET A 222 19.52 -31.24 -27.20
CA MET A 222 19.85 -32.28 -28.18
C MET A 222 18.61 -32.96 -28.80
N ASN A 223 17.42 -32.71 -28.23
CA ASN A 223 16.17 -33.20 -28.80
C ASN A 223 15.85 -32.41 -30.10
N PRO A 224 15.40 -33.06 -31.20
CA PRO A 224 14.97 -32.39 -32.45
C PRO A 224 13.72 -31.50 -32.33
N ALA A 225 13.51 -30.83 -31.20
CA ALA A 225 12.46 -29.85 -30.98
C ALA A 225 12.97 -28.43 -31.31
N GLU A 226 12.09 -27.59 -31.85
CA GLU A 226 12.44 -26.19 -32.07
C GLU A 226 12.66 -25.47 -30.73
N HIS A 227 13.78 -24.74 -30.64
CA HIS A 227 14.16 -23.98 -29.44
C HIS A 227 13.07 -23.02 -28.96
N ILE A 228 12.30 -22.44 -29.88
CA ILE A 228 11.21 -21.53 -29.53
C ILE A 228 10.03 -22.26 -28.87
N ALA A 229 9.77 -23.52 -29.24
CA ALA A 229 8.75 -24.35 -28.61
C ALA A 229 9.14 -24.68 -27.16
N LEU A 230 10.42 -24.97 -26.90
CA LEU A 230 10.93 -25.15 -25.54
C LEU A 230 10.74 -23.90 -24.69
N VAL A 231 11.09 -22.73 -25.23
CA VAL A 231 10.94 -21.44 -24.52
C VAL A 231 9.49 -21.12 -24.22
N LEU A 232 8.59 -21.29 -25.21
CA LEU A 232 7.16 -21.00 -25.04
C LEU A 232 6.51 -21.96 -24.03
N GLY A 233 6.87 -23.24 -24.05
CA GLY A 233 6.37 -24.22 -23.08
C GLY A 233 6.79 -23.89 -21.65
N LYS A 234 8.08 -23.58 -21.44
CA LYS A 234 8.62 -23.16 -20.13
C LYS A 234 8.01 -21.86 -19.64
N TRP A 235 7.94 -20.86 -20.51
CA TRP A 235 7.31 -19.57 -20.19
C TRP A 235 5.84 -19.72 -19.82
N GLY A 236 5.09 -20.52 -20.58
CA GLY A 236 3.68 -20.80 -20.30
C GLY A 236 3.50 -21.41 -18.90
N ALA A 237 4.38 -22.34 -18.51
CA ALA A 237 4.33 -22.97 -17.20
C ALA A 237 4.64 -21.97 -16.07
N VAL A 238 5.70 -21.18 -16.21
CA VAL A 238 6.05 -20.11 -15.25
C VAL A 238 4.91 -19.10 -15.11
N ALA A 239 4.36 -18.63 -16.24
CA ALA A 239 3.26 -17.67 -16.24
C ALA A 239 1.99 -18.27 -15.61
N SER A 240 1.72 -19.55 -15.82
CA SER A 240 0.59 -20.27 -15.22
C SER A 240 0.75 -20.44 -13.72
N VAL A 241 1.96 -20.75 -13.23
CA VAL A 241 2.26 -20.80 -11.78
C VAL A 241 2.11 -19.42 -11.15
N ALA A 242 2.63 -18.36 -11.79
CA ALA A 242 2.46 -16.99 -11.33
C ALA A 242 0.98 -16.57 -11.26
N MET A 243 0.18 -16.96 -12.26
CA MET A 243 -1.26 -16.69 -12.27
C MET A 243 -2.03 -17.53 -11.26
N LEU A 244 -1.64 -18.78 -11.02
CA LEU A 244 -2.23 -19.60 -9.95
C LEU A 244 -2.02 -18.92 -8.59
N ILE A 245 -0.83 -18.39 -8.34
CA ILE A 245 -0.52 -17.62 -7.14
C ILE A 245 -1.35 -16.33 -7.09
N ALA A 246 -1.48 -15.62 -8.21
CA ALA A 246 -2.36 -14.45 -8.32
C ALA A 246 -3.80 -14.78 -7.91
N VAL A 247 -4.35 -15.89 -8.41
CA VAL A 247 -5.69 -16.39 -8.07
C VAL A 247 -5.79 -16.62 -6.57
N LEU A 248 -4.87 -17.40 -6.00
CA LEU A 248 -4.93 -17.73 -4.58
C LEU A 248 -4.80 -16.49 -3.71
N SER A 249 -3.89 -15.58 -4.04
CA SER A 249 -3.73 -14.32 -3.31
C SER A 249 -4.95 -13.42 -3.43
N CYS A 250 -5.53 -13.23 -4.63
CA CYS A 250 -6.74 -12.43 -4.80
C CYS A 250 -7.93 -13.04 -4.04
N PHE A 251 -8.18 -14.33 -4.22
CA PHE A 251 -9.30 -15.01 -3.56
C PHE A 251 -9.12 -15.14 -2.06
N SER A 252 -7.88 -15.09 -1.54
CA SER A 252 -7.64 -15.07 -0.10
C SER A 252 -8.21 -13.84 0.61
N PHE A 253 -8.38 -12.71 -0.09
CA PHE A 253 -8.96 -11.50 0.50
C PHE A 253 -10.46 -11.63 0.80
N ILE A 254 -11.19 -12.47 0.06
CA ILE A 254 -12.64 -12.65 0.23
C ILE A 254 -12.99 -13.22 1.61
N PRO A 255 -12.46 -14.39 2.05
CA PRO A 255 -12.72 -14.88 3.39
C PRO A 255 -12.05 -14.01 4.46
N ALA A 256 -10.93 -13.36 4.12
CA ALA A 256 -10.18 -12.51 5.02
C ALA A 256 -10.95 -11.25 5.46
N GLN A 257 -11.95 -10.80 4.69
CA GLN A 257 -12.80 -9.68 5.08
C GLN A 257 -13.48 -9.85 6.43
N ARG A 258 -13.79 -11.10 6.81
CA ARG A 258 -14.40 -11.41 8.11
C ARG A 258 -13.48 -11.14 9.30
N LEU A 259 -12.18 -10.99 9.04
CA LEU A 259 -11.17 -10.70 10.07
C LEU A 259 -10.96 -9.19 10.26
N ILE A 260 -11.58 -8.35 9.44
CA ILE A 260 -11.52 -6.90 9.61
C ILE A 260 -12.29 -6.53 10.88
N GLN A 261 -11.65 -5.83 11.80
CA GLN A 261 -12.24 -5.35 13.06
C GLN A 261 -12.63 -3.87 13.02
N SER A 262 -12.06 -3.10 12.09
CA SER A 262 -12.36 -1.67 11.93
C SER A 262 -13.64 -1.48 11.10
N ASP A 263 -14.59 -0.73 11.66
CA ASP A 263 -15.87 -0.43 11.00
C ASP A 263 -15.67 0.44 9.75
N THR A 264 -14.70 1.37 9.75
CA THR A 264 -14.41 2.16 8.54
C THR A 264 -13.77 1.29 7.46
N LEU A 265 -12.85 0.39 7.79
CA LEU A 265 -12.25 -0.48 6.80
C LEU A 265 -13.31 -1.44 6.23
N GLN A 266 -14.19 -2.00 7.05
CA GLN A 266 -15.29 -2.85 6.56
C GLN A 266 -16.21 -2.10 5.59
N ALA A 267 -16.59 -0.86 5.90
CA ALA A 267 -17.47 -0.06 5.05
C ALA A 267 -16.82 0.32 3.71
N LEU A 268 -15.51 0.53 3.71
CA LEU A 268 -14.75 1.00 2.54
C LEU A 268 -14.20 -0.13 1.68
N PHE A 269 -13.95 -1.30 2.27
CA PHE A 269 -13.32 -2.41 1.58
C PHE A 269 -14.36 -3.34 0.94
N GLN A 270 -14.84 -2.94 -0.23
CA GLN A 270 -15.75 -3.75 -1.05
C GLN A 270 -14.95 -4.57 -2.08
N PHE A 271 -14.34 -5.67 -1.63
CA PHE A 271 -13.59 -6.57 -2.51
C PHE A 271 -14.36 -7.87 -2.77
N GLY A 272 -15.13 -7.91 -3.85
CA GLY A 272 -15.92 -9.06 -4.24
C GLY A 272 -15.26 -9.93 -5.31
N LEU A 273 -16.07 -10.85 -5.86
CA LEU A 273 -15.68 -11.69 -6.99
C LEU A 273 -15.37 -10.85 -8.25
N ARG A 274 -16.05 -9.71 -8.41
CA ARG A 274 -15.85 -8.78 -9.53
C ARG A 274 -14.45 -8.17 -9.47
N GLU A 275 -14.08 -7.61 -8.32
CA GLU A 275 -12.79 -6.94 -8.11
C GLU A 275 -11.64 -7.95 -8.23
N ALA A 276 -11.81 -9.14 -7.65
CA ALA A 276 -10.86 -10.25 -7.82
C ALA A 276 -10.69 -10.65 -9.30
N SER A 277 -11.78 -10.73 -10.07
CA SER A 277 -11.70 -11.06 -11.50
C SER A 277 -10.99 -9.97 -12.32
N LEU A 278 -11.25 -8.69 -12.01
CA LEU A 278 -10.59 -7.55 -12.66
C LEU A 278 -9.09 -7.52 -12.33
N PHE A 279 -8.72 -7.78 -11.09
CA PHE A 279 -7.32 -7.91 -10.68
C PHE A 279 -6.61 -8.98 -11.49
N LEU A 280 -7.22 -10.15 -11.68
CA LEU A 280 -6.63 -11.24 -12.46
C LEU A 280 -6.45 -10.88 -13.93
N VAL A 281 -7.43 -10.19 -14.54
CA VAL A 281 -7.33 -9.72 -15.92
C VAL A 281 -6.20 -8.69 -16.08
N LEU A 282 -6.06 -7.77 -15.13
CA LEU A 282 -4.99 -6.76 -15.13
C LEU A 282 -3.60 -7.37 -14.89
N LEU A 283 -3.52 -8.41 -14.05
CA LEU A 283 -2.28 -9.10 -13.73
C LEU A 283 -1.84 -10.07 -14.83
N LEU A 284 -2.74 -10.61 -15.64
CA LEU A 284 -2.42 -11.56 -16.70
C LEU A 284 -1.30 -11.08 -17.65
N PRO A 285 -1.39 -9.89 -18.29
CA PRO A 285 -0.32 -9.42 -19.16
C PRO A 285 0.98 -9.13 -18.41
N LEU A 286 0.88 -8.70 -17.14
CA LEU A 286 2.05 -8.42 -16.33
C LEU A 286 2.75 -9.71 -15.87
N GLY A 287 2.01 -10.72 -15.43
CA GLY A 287 2.53 -12.02 -15.03
C GLY A 287 3.24 -12.71 -16.19
N ALA A 288 2.66 -12.64 -17.39
CA ALA A 288 3.31 -13.04 -18.64
C ALA A 288 4.65 -12.30 -18.87
N ALA A 289 4.65 -10.97 -18.75
CA ALA A 289 5.82 -10.13 -19.01
C ALA A 289 6.94 -10.33 -17.97
N LEU A 290 6.59 -10.38 -16.69
CA LEU A 290 7.52 -10.65 -15.59
C LEU A 290 8.11 -12.05 -15.68
N SER A 291 7.30 -13.06 -16.02
CA SER A 291 7.80 -14.43 -16.24
C SER A 291 8.84 -14.48 -17.36
N ALA A 292 8.57 -13.82 -18.49
CA ALA A 292 9.52 -13.75 -19.60
C ALA A 292 10.80 -12.98 -19.23
N LEU A 293 10.66 -11.87 -18.49
CA LEU A 293 11.80 -11.06 -18.03
C LEU A 293 12.69 -11.86 -17.07
N LEU A 294 12.10 -12.55 -16.09
CA LEU A 294 12.84 -13.35 -15.11
C LEU A 294 13.55 -14.53 -15.79
N MET A 295 12.93 -15.20 -16.76
CA MET A 295 13.60 -16.21 -17.59
C MET A 295 14.75 -15.61 -18.40
N ALA A 296 14.58 -14.41 -18.97
CA ALA A 296 15.63 -13.71 -19.73
C ALA A 296 16.85 -13.30 -18.88
N VAL A 297 16.64 -13.06 -17.59
CA VAL A 297 17.72 -12.86 -16.62
C VAL A 297 18.36 -14.19 -16.23
N ALA A 298 17.56 -15.20 -15.88
CA ALA A 298 18.02 -16.49 -15.41
C ALA A 298 18.87 -17.25 -16.47
N ILE A 299 18.54 -17.16 -17.76
CA ILE A 299 19.24 -17.90 -18.83
C ILE A 299 20.73 -17.52 -18.98
N ARG A 300 21.12 -16.32 -18.53
CA ARG A 300 22.51 -15.85 -18.57
C ARG A 300 23.37 -16.43 -17.44
N CYS A 301 22.74 -16.94 -16.38
CA CYS A 301 23.42 -17.31 -15.15
C CYS A 301 23.88 -18.77 -15.21
N LYS A 302 24.97 -19.10 -14.50
CA LYS A 302 25.52 -20.46 -14.42
C LYS A 302 25.04 -21.23 -13.19
N SER A 303 24.63 -20.53 -12.14
CA SER A 303 24.13 -21.11 -10.90
C SER A 303 22.81 -20.48 -10.48
N PHE A 304 22.05 -21.22 -9.67
CA PHE A 304 20.81 -20.75 -9.06
C PHE A 304 21.04 -19.51 -8.18
N LYS A 305 22.15 -19.46 -7.44
CA LYS A 305 22.52 -18.31 -6.60
C LYS A 305 22.76 -17.04 -7.42
N GLU A 306 23.46 -17.16 -8.55
CA GLU A 306 23.70 -16.03 -9.46
C GLU A 306 22.39 -15.55 -10.10
N ALA A 307 21.54 -16.49 -10.52
CA ALA A 307 20.22 -16.17 -11.07
C ALA A 307 19.33 -15.47 -10.04
N GLN A 308 19.33 -15.92 -8.79
CA GLN A 308 18.59 -15.29 -7.70
C GLN A 308 19.10 -13.88 -7.41
N ALA A 309 20.42 -13.66 -7.37
CA ALA A 309 21.01 -12.35 -7.14
C ALA A 309 20.71 -11.35 -8.28
N ASN A 310 20.73 -11.81 -9.54
CA ASN A 310 20.37 -10.94 -10.66
C ASN A 310 18.87 -10.66 -10.73
N ALA A 311 18.04 -11.65 -10.41
CA ALA A 311 16.60 -11.50 -10.37
C ALA A 311 16.13 -10.64 -9.19
N SER A 312 16.85 -10.62 -8.07
CA SER A 312 16.52 -9.74 -6.93
C SER A 312 16.66 -8.25 -7.29
N VAL A 313 17.56 -7.89 -8.21
CA VAL A 313 17.64 -6.52 -8.75
C VAL A 313 16.36 -6.19 -9.53
N VAL A 314 15.85 -7.11 -10.35
CA VAL A 314 14.56 -6.93 -11.04
C VAL A 314 13.43 -6.79 -10.02
N VAL A 315 13.42 -7.63 -8.98
CA VAL A 315 12.42 -7.57 -7.92
C VAL A 315 12.46 -6.23 -7.19
N LEU A 316 13.65 -5.73 -6.86
CA LEU A 316 13.85 -4.44 -6.22
C LEU A 316 13.34 -3.29 -7.10
N VAL A 317 13.66 -3.30 -8.39
CA VAL A 317 13.17 -2.27 -9.32
C VAL A 317 11.64 -2.31 -9.39
N VAL A 318 11.05 -3.49 -9.54
CA VAL A 318 9.59 -3.65 -9.62
C VAL A 318 8.88 -3.29 -8.31
N SER A 319 9.47 -3.60 -7.15
CA SER A 319 8.89 -3.28 -5.84
C SER A 319 8.97 -1.78 -5.51
N LEU A 320 9.97 -1.07 -6.03
CA LEU A 320 10.09 0.38 -5.87
C LEU A 320 9.13 1.17 -6.76
N MET A 321 8.61 0.59 -7.85
CA MET A 321 7.73 1.32 -8.78
C MET A 321 6.46 1.84 -8.09
N PRO A 322 5.66 1.02 -7.37
CA PRO A 322 4.45 1.49 -6.68
C PRO A 322 4.68 2.61 -5.67
N LEU A 323 5.87 2.69 -5.05
CA LEU A 323 6.19 3.76 -4.10
C LEU A 323 6.16 5.13 -4.75
N VAL A 324 6.42 5.23 -6.07
CA VAL A 324 6.31 6.52 -6.79
C VAL A 324 4.89 7.05 -6.72
N SER A 325 3.87 6.20 -6.80
CA SER A 325 2.47 6.62 -6.67
C SER A 325 2.09 7.07 -5.25
N VAL A 326 2.81 6.59 -4.24
CA VAL A 326 2.58 6.97 -2.83
C VAL A 326 3.25 8.31 -2.51
N PHE A 327 4.43 8.58 -3.08
CA PHE A 327 5.17 9.82 -2.85
C PHE A 327 4.77 10.97 -3.78
N ASN A 328 4.15 10.68 -4.92
CA ASN A 328 3.73 11.72 -5.85
C ASN A 328 2.44 12.40 -5.35
N LEU A 329 2.59 13.59 -4.76
CA LEU A 329 1.49 14.42 -4.25
C LEU A 329 0.63 15.01 -5.38
N ASP A 330 1.14 15.06 -6.61
CA ASP A 330 0.47 15.66 -7.78
C ASP A 330 -0.52 14.71 -8.48
N GLY A 331 -0.67 13.48 -7.98
CA GLY A 331 -1.61 12.48 -8.50
C GLY A 331 -1.07 11.62 -9.64
N GLU A 332 -1.97 11.07 -10.44
CA GLU A 332 -1.63 10.13 -11.51
C GLU A 332 -1.08 10.83 -12.74
N ALA A 333 0.22 10.65 -13.02
CA ALA A 333 0.85 11.21 -14.20
C ALA A 333 0.67 10.30 -15.43
N PRO A 334 0.54 10.84 -16.65
CA PRO A 334 0.37 10.05 -17.87
C PRO A 334 1.50 9.03 -18.14
N TRP A 335 2.71 9.29 -17.63
CA TRP A 335 3.85 8.40 -17.79
C TRP A 335 3.75 7.13 -16.95
N HIS A 336 2.91 7.10 -15.90
CA HIS A 336 2.71 5.92 -15.05
C HIS A 336 2.23 4.70 -15.86
N LEU A 337 1.42 4.93 -16.90
CA LEU A 337 0.86 3.89 -17.77
C LEU A 337 1.91 3.18 -18.65
N TRP A 338 3.08 3.80 -18.86
CA TRP A 338 4.15 3.23 -19.69
C TRP A 338 5.04 2.25 -18.93
N VAL A 339 4.97 2.25 -17.59
CA VAL A 339 5.76 1.38 -16.73
C VAL A 339 4.86 0.24 -16.23
N PRO A 340 5.00 -1.00 -16.72
CA PRO A 340 4.03 -2.08 -16.48
C PRO A 340 3.66 -2.34 -15.02
N ALA A 341 4.65 -2.36 -14.12
CA ALA A 341 4.39 -2.62 -12.70
C ALA A 341 3.65 -1.45 -12.02
N LEU A 342 4.01 -0.22 -12.39
CA LEU A 342 3.38 0.99 -11.87
C LEU A 342 1.95 1.13 -12.40
N ALA A 343 1.79 1.00 -13.72
CA ALA A 343 0.50 1.04 -14.39
C ALA A 343 -0.49 0.05 -13.78
N GLN A 344 -0.07 -1.19 -13.52
CA GLN A 344 -0.96 -2.22 -13.02
C GLN A 344 -1.32 -1.96 -11.56
N ASN A 345 -0.38 -1.48 -10.75
CA ASN A 345 -0.65 -1.02 -9.39
C ASN A 345 -1.70 0.11 -9.39
N THR A 346 -1.51 1.13 -10.24
CA THR A 346 -2.44 2.26 -10.37
C THR A 346 -3.84 1.80 -10.82
N LEU A 347 -3.92 0.97 -11.87
CA LEU A 347 -5.21 0.45 -12.36
C LEU A 347 -5.94 -0.40 -11.32
N MET A 348 -5.21 -1.24 -10.57
CA MET A 348 -5.79 -2.02 -9.47
C MET A 348 -6.25 -1.12 -8.32
N THR A 349 -5.54 -0.05 -7.99
CA THR A 349 -6.01 0.95 -7.01
C THR A 349 -7.30 1.61 -7.48
N ARG A 350 -7.45 1.91 -8.78
CA ARG A 350 -8.70 2.44 -9.34
C ARG A 350 -9.87 1.46 -9.26
N VAL A 351 -9.64 0.16 -9.49
CA VAL A 351 -10.66 -0.89 -9.26
C VAL A 351 -11.18 -0.81 -7.83
N LEU A 352 -10.29 -0.67 -6.83
CA LEU A 352 -10.67 -0.59 -5.41
C LEU A 352 -11.45 0.69 -5.08
N LYS A 353 -11.17 1.79 -5.78
CA LYS A 353 -11.92 3.04 -5.67
C LYS A 353 -13.29 3.01 -6.37
N GLY A 354 -13.58 1.96 -7.15
CA GLY A 354 -14.77 1.88 -7.98
C GLY A 354 -14.74 2.81 -9.21
N GLU A 355 -13.57 3.30 -9.58
CA GLU A 355 -13.39 4.16 -10.75
C GLU A 355 -13.43 3.34 -12.04
N GLY A 356 -13.95 3.92 -13.12
CA GLY A 356 -14.00 3.30 -14.44
C GLY A 356 -12.64 3.29 -15.15
N PHE A 357 -12.56 2.52 -16.25
CA PHE A 357 -11.37 2.46 -17.12
C PHE A 357 -11.66 3.11 -18.47
N THR A 358 -10.72 3.91 -18.94
CA THR A 358 -10.67 4.31 -20.36
C THR A 358 -9.94 3.23 -21.16
N ALA A 359 -10.36 2.98 -22.40
CA ALA A 359 -9.71 1.99 -23.27
C ALA A 359 -8.21 2.24 -23.46
N ALA A 360 -7.78 3.51 -23.48
CA ALA A 360 -6.36 3.89 -23.58
C ALA A 360 -5.54 3.50 -22.34
N GLU A 361 -6.15 3.56 -21.15
CA GLU A 361 -5.49 3.29 -19.87
C GLU A 361 -5.20 1.81 -19.67
N VAL A 362 -6.00 0.94 -20.29
CA VAL A 362 -5.76 -0.51 -20.32
C VAL A 362 -4.92 -0.91 -21.54
N GLY A 363 -5.12 -0.25 -22.68
CA GLY A 363 -4.45 -0.56 -23.93
C GLY A 363 -2.95 -0.30 -23.91
N VAL A 364 -2.50 0.82 -23.34
CA VAL A 364 -1.06 1.18 -23.28
C VAL A 364 -0.27 0.18 -22.43
N PRO A 365 -0.63 -0.11 -21.17
CA PRO A 365 0.11 -1.07 -20.35
C PRO A 365 0.09 -2.47 -20.93
N LEU A 366 -1.02 -2.89 -21.55
CA LEU A 366 -1.13 -4.18 -22.23
C LEU A 366 -0.15 -4.26 -23.41
N ALA A 367 -0.11 -3.23 -24.26
CA ALA A 367 0.82 -3.18 -25.39
C ALA A 367 2.29 -3.23 -24.92
N VAL A 368 2.64 -2.50 -23.85
CA VAL A 368 3.98 -2.53 -23.28
C VAL A 368 4.31 -3.91 -22.70
N CYS A 369 3.40 -4.56 -21.97
CA CYS A 369 3.59 -5.92 -21.45
C CYS A 369 3.80 -6.94 -22.58
N VAL A 370 3.00 -6.86 -23.65
CA VAL A 370 3.12 -7.75 -24.81
C VAL A 370 4.47 -7.53 -25.50
N LEU A 371 4.86 -6.28 -25.73
CA LEU A 371 6.16 -5.93 -26.31
C LEU A 371 7.30 -6.48 -25.44
N LEU A 372 7.26 -6.25 -24.12
CA LEU A 372 8.27 -6.74 -23.17
C LEU A 372 8.37 -8.27 -23.23
N THR A 373 7.22 -8.95 -23.25
CA THR A 373 7.13 -10.42 -23.34
C THR A 373 7.79 -10.93 -24.62
N VAL A 374 7.40 -10.39 -25.78
CA VAL A 374 7.95 -10.80 -27.08
C VAL A 374 9.46 -10.56 -27.18
N LEU A 375 9.94 -9.41 -26.71
CA LEU A 375 11.37 -9.08 -26.69
C LEU A 375 12.16 -10.02 -25.79
N CYS A 376 11.64 -10.31 -24.58
CA CYS A 376 12.30 -11.22 -23.64
C CYS A 376 12.32 -12.66 -24.16
N LEU A 377 11.20 -13.17 -24.68
CA LEU A 377 11.15 -14.52 -25.25
C LEU A 377 12.05 -14.66 -26.49
N GLY A 378 12.06 -13.63 -27.35
CA GLY A 378 12.98 -13.57 -28.49
C GLY A 378 14.45 -13.59 -28.06
N TYR A 379 14.78 -12.88 -26.98
CA TYR A 379 16.12 -12.90 -26.38
C TYR A 379 16.49 -14.28 -25.83
N VAL A 380 15.61 -14.92 -25.05
CA VAL A 380 15.83 -16.27 -24.49
C VAL A 380 16.01 -17.29 -25.63
N ALA A 381 15.17 -17.25 -26.65
CA ALA A 381 15.23 -18.16 -27.79
C ALA A 381 16.51 -18.00 -28.62
N ARG A 382 17.04 -16.78 -28.75
CA ARG A 382 18.35 -16.54 -29.39
C ARG A 382 19.50 -17.09 -28.55
N ARG A 383 19.44 -16.92 -27.23
CA ARG A 383 20.48 -17.41 -26.32
C ARG A 383 20.54 -18.92 -26.26
N LEU A 384 19.41 -19.61 -26.20
CA LEU A 384 19.38 -21.08 -26.24
C LEU A 384 19.95 -21.62 -27.56
N ARG A 385 19.62 -21.00 -28.70
CA ARG A 385 20.23 -21.35 -29.98
C ARG A 385 21.75 -21.20 -29.99
N SER A 386 22.28 -20.12 -29.42
CA SER A 386 23.73 -19.92 -29.34
C SER A 386 24.44 -20.89 -28.39
N ALA A 387 23.72 -21.45 -27.41
CA ALA A 387 24.26 -22.41 -26.46
C ALA A 387 24.31 -23.84 -27.03
N ALA A 388 23.38 -24.21 -27.93
CA ALA A 388 23.36 -25.51 -28.57
C ALA A 388 24.42 -25.70 -29.68
N VAL A 389 25.05 -24.61 -30.14
CA VAL A 389 26.05 -24.61 -31.24
C VAL A 389 27.50 -24.63 -30.71
N ARG A 390 27.68 -24.55 -29.38
CA ARG A 390 28.98 -24.72 -28.71
C ARG A 390 29.05 -26.09 -28.07
#